data_AF-A0A377ZPL0-F1
#
_entry.id   AF-A0A377ZPL0-F1
#
_cell.length_a   1.000
_cell.length_b   1.000
_cell.length_c   1.000
_cell.angle_alpha   90.00
_cell.angle_beta   90.00
_cell.angle_gamma   90.00
#
_symmetry.space_group_name_H-M   'P 1'
#
loop_
_entity.id
_entity.type
_entity.pdbx_description
1 polymer ?
#
loop_
_entity_poly.entity_id
_entity_poly.type
_entity_poly.pdbx_seq_one_letter_code
_entity_poly.pdbx_strand_id
1 'polypeptide(L)'
;MKKTKKVSLAWQILLALVLGILLGSYLHYHAESRDWLISNLLTPAGDIFIHLIKMIVVPIVISTLVVGIAGVGDAKQLGRIGAKTIIYFEVITTVAIVLGITLANVFQPGTGIDMSQLAAVDISKYQNTTAEVQSHAHGLMGTILSLVPTNIVASMAKGDMLPIIFFSVLFGLGLSSLPATHREPLVTVFRSISETMFKVTHMVMRYAPVGVFALISVTVATFGFASLWPLGQASVAGLLWRSCSSRWWCWGLSRACVV
;
A
#
# COMPACT_ATOMS: atom_id res chain seq x y z
N MET A 1 -21.79 -25.53 -22.97
CA MET A 1 -20.73 -24.69 -22.37
C MET A 1 -20.86 -24.74 -20.84
N LYS A 2 -20.02 -25.52 -20.16
CA LYS A 2 -20.09 -25.72 -18.70
C LYS A 2 -19.81 -24.40 -17.97
N LYS A 3 -20.81 -23.84 -17.29
CA LYS A 3 -20.67 -22.75 -16.31
C LYS A 3 -19.83 -23.28 -15.14
N THR A 4 -18.51 -23.14 -15.20
CA THR A 4 -17.68 -23.30 -14.01
C THR A 4 -18.01 -22.14 -13.07
N LYS A 5 -18.37 -22.45 -11.82
CA LYS A 5 -18.55 -21.44 -10.78
C LYS A 5 -17.22 -20.68 -10.66
N LYS A 6 -17.14 -19.46 -11.20
CA LYS A 6 -15.95 -18.61 -11.06
C LYS A 6 -15.80 -18.30 -9.58
N VAL A 7 -14.88 -18.99 -8.91
CA VAL A 7 -14.46 -18.67 -7.55
C VAL A 7 -14.07 -17.19 -7.57
N SER A 8 -14.64 -16.39 -6.67
CA SER A 8 -14.32 -14.96 -6.58
C SER A 8 -12.81 -14.80 -6.35
N LEU A 9 -12.21 -13.79 -6.97
CA LEU A 9 -10.78 -13.46 -6.78
C LEU A 9 -10.41 -13.36 -5.29
N ALA A 10 -11.31 -12.84 -4.46
CA ALA A 10 -11.13 -12.80 -3.02
C ALA A 10 -10.97 -14.19 -2.38
N TRP A 11 -11.76 -15.17 -2.84
CA TRP A 11 -11.65 -16.56 -2.38
C TRP A 11 -10.37 -17.22 -2.86
N GLN A 12 -9.89 -16.89 -4.07
CA GLN A 12 -8.61 -17.40 -4.57
C GLN A 12 -7.44 -16.87 -3.75
N ILE A 13 -7.45 -15.58 -3.38
CA ILE A 13 -6.43 -14.97 -2.51
C ILE A 13 -6.48 -15.56 -1.11
N LEU A 14 -7.68 -15.78 -0.55
CA LEU A 14 -7.83 -16.43 0.76
C LEU A 14 -7.29 -17.86 0.76
N LEU A 15 -7.62 -18.66 -0.25
CA LEU A 15 -7.08 -20.01 -0.39
C LEU A 15 -5.56 -19.98 -0.57
N ALA A 16 -5.03 -19.08 -1.39
CA ALA A 16 -3.59 -18.88 -1.55
C ALA A 16 -2.90 -18.49 -0.24
N LEU A 17 -3.51 -17.63 0.58
CA LEU A 17 -2.99 -17.24 1.88
C LEU A 17 -2.94 -18.44 2.84
N VAL A 18 -4.02 -19.21 2.94
CA VAL A 18 -4.07 -20.42 3.78
C VAL A 18 -3.04 -21.45 3.31
N LEU A 19 -2.96 -21.72 2.01
CA LEU A 19 -1.97 -22.64 1.45
C LEU A 19 -0.52 -22.13 1.67
N GLY A 20 -0.29 -20.83 1.57
CA GLY A 20 1.02 -20.21 1.82
C GLY A 20 1.46 -20.38 3.27
N ILE A 21 0.53 -20.23 4.21
CA ILE A 21 0.76 -20.49 5.63
C ILE A 21 1.12 -21.96 5.87
N LEU A 22 0.35 -22.89 5.29
CA LEU A 22 0.60 -24.32 5.42
C LEU A 22 1.97 -24.70 4.86
N LEU A 23 2.29 -24.26 3.63
CA LEU A 23 3.58 -24.54 3.01
C LEU A 23 4.73 -23.92 3.80
N GLY A 24 4.60 -22.64 4.20
CA GLY A 24 5.62 -21.95 4.98
C GLY A 24 5.87 -22.63 6.33
N SER A 25 4.83 -23.10 7.00
CA SER A 25 4.96 -23.86 8.24
C SER A 25 5.68 -25.20 8.04
N TYR A 26 5.35 -25.92 6.96
CA TYR A 26 6.00 -27.18 6.63
C TYR A 26 7.49 -27.00 6.31
N LEU A 27 7.83 -25.96 5.54
CA LEU A 27 9.22 -25.60 5.21
C LEU A 27 10.01 -25.13 6.44
N HIS A 28 9.34 -24.56 7.44
CA HIS A 28 9.99 -24.14 8.68
C HIS A 28 10.54 -25.35 9.47
N TYR A 29 9.80 -26.46 9.51
CA TYR A 29 10.23 -27.70 10.18
C TYR A 29 11.22 -28.55 9.36
N HIS A 30 11.26 -28.39 8.03
CA HIS A 30 12.12 -29.16 7.12
C HIS A 30 13.23 -28.30 6.50
N ALA A 31 14.26 -27.98 7.30
CA ALA A 31 15.32 -27.03 6.95
C ALA A 31 16.13 -27.39 5.70
N GLU A 32 16.39 -28.67 5.39
CA GLU A 32 17.24 -29.07 4.27
C GLU A 32 16.67 -28.73 2.88
N SER A 33 15.34 -28.65 2.74
CA SER A 33 14.67 -28.33 1.46
C SER A 33 14.22 -26.87 1.36
N ARG A 34 14.33 -26.12 2.45
CA ARG A 34 13.83 -24.75 2.61
C ARG A 34 14.55 -23.78 1.69
N ASP A 35 15.87 -23.80 1.72
CA ASP A 35 16.66 -22.74 1.10
C ASP A 35 16.57 -22.79 -0.43
N TRP A 36 16.49 -24.00 -1.02
CA TRP A 36 16.30 -24.17 -2.46
C TRP A 36 14.91 -23.73 -2.94
N LEU A 37 13.83 -24.14 -2.26
CA LEU A 37 12.46 -23.78 -2.63
C LEU A 37 12.17 -22.28 -2.44
N ILE A 38 12.71 -21.68 -1.37
CA ILE A 38 12.55 -20.24 -1.11
C ILE A 38 13.30 -19.45 -2.17
N SER A 39 14.61 -19.70 -2.34
CA SER A 39 15.44 -18.89 -3.23
C SER A 39 15.08 -19.02 -4.72
N ASN A 40 14.72 -20.22 -5.19
CA ASN A 40 14.51 -20.45 -6.62
C ASN A 40 13.06 -20.31 -7.08
N LEU A 41 12.07 -20.45 -6.18
CA LEU A 41 10.67 -20.50 -6.58
C LEU A 41 9.81 -19.45 -5.87
N LEU A 42 9.83 -19.41 -4.54
CA LEU A 42 8.93 -18.57 -3.77
C LEU A 42 9.36 -17.08 -3.82
N THR A 43 10.62 -16.78 -3.52
CA THR A 43 11.13 -15.39 -3.57
C THR A 43 10.96 -14.77 -4.97
N PRO A 44 11.40 -15.39 -6.08
CA PRO A 44 11.22 -14.78 -7.39
C PRO A 44 9.75 -14.64 -7.79
N ALA A 45 8.86 -15.57 -7.41
CA ALA A 45 7.43 -15.42 -7.65
C ALA A 45 6.82 -14.24 -6.87
N GLY A 46 7.25 -14.03 -5.64
CA GLY A 46 6.87 -12.87 -4.82
C GLY A 46 7.41 -11.56 -5.39
N ASP A 47 8.69 -11.52 -5.76
CA ASP A 47 9.35 -10.34 -6.32
C ASP A 47 8.75 -9.92 -7.66
N ILE A 48 8.42 -10.88 -8.53
CA ILE A 48 7.70 -10.60 -9.78
C ILE A 48 6.38 -9.89 -9.48
N PHE A 49 5.62 -10.35 -8.48
CA PHE A 49 4.37 -9.70 -8.10
C PHE A 49 4.58 -8.27 -7.59
N ILE A 50 5.57 -8.05 -6.72
CA ILE A 50 5.90 -6.71 -6.22
C ILE A 50 6.36 -5.78 -7.34
N HIS A 51 7.20 -6.26 -8.27
CA HIS A 51 7.64 -5.48 -9.43
C HIS A 51 6.47 -5.12 -10.36
N LEU A 52 5.55 -6.06 -10.60
CA LEU A 52 4.33 -5.80 -11.39
C LEU A 52 3.48 -4.69 -10.76
N ILE A 53 3.33 -4.68 -9.43
CA ILE A 53 2.61 -3.60 -8.73
C ILE A 53 3.38 -2.29 -8.84
N LYS A 54 4.67 -2.26 -8.50
CA LYS A 54 5.51 -1.05 -8.52
C LYS A 54 5.51 -0.37 -9.90
N MET A 55 5.54 -1.14 -10.99
CA MET A 55 5.46 -0.64 -12.35
C MET A 55 4.17 0.14 -12.64
N ILE A 56 3.04 -0.26 -12.05
CA ILE A 56 1.74 0.36 -12.29
C ILE A 56 1.54 1.62 -11.45
N VAL A 57 2.10 1.66 -10.23
CA VAL A 57 1.82 2.72 -9.25
C VAL A 57 2.25 4.11 -9.72
N VAL A 58 3.40 4.25 -10.37
CA VAL A 58 3.87 5.58 -10.79
C VAL A 58 2.97 6.17 -11.92
N PRO A 59 2.73 5.47 -13.05
CA PRO A 59 1.87 5.99 -14.11
C PRO A 59 0.41 6.22 -13.68
N ILE A 60 -0.14 5.35 -12.83
CA ILE A 60 -1.53 5.49 -12.37
C ILE A 60 -1.68 6.71 -11.46
N VAL A 61 -0.74 6.97 -10.56
CA VAL A 61 -0.82 8.12 -9.64
C VAL A 61 -0.74 9.43 -10.41
N ILE A 62 0.20 9.58 -11.34
CA ILE A 62 0.34 10.80 -12.15
C ILE A 62 -0.93 11.06 -12.96
N SER A 63 -1.38 10.06 -13.73
CA SER A 63 -2.54 10.22 -14.60
C SER A 63 -3.83 10.50 -13.84
N THR A 64 -4.08 9.80 -12.74
CA THR A 64 -5.29 10.00 -11.92
C THR A 64 -5.30 11.33 -11.19
N LEU A 65 -4.16 11.78 -10.64
CA LEU A 65 -4.08 13.09 -9.97
C LEU A 65 -4.25 14.23 -10.96
N VAL A 66 -3.60 14.18 -12.12
CA VAL A 66 -3.72 15.22 -13.15
C VAL A 66 -5.17 15.35 -13.63
N VAL A 67 -5.84 14.23 -13.95
CA VAL A 67 -7.25 14.24 -14.36
C VAL A 67 -8.17 14.70 -13.22
N GLY A 68 -7.92 14.24 -12.00
CA GLY A 68 -8.72 14.59 -10.82
C GLY A 68 -8.68 16.09 -10.52
N ILE A 69 -7.50 16.71 -10.62
CA ILE A 69 -7.31 18.13 -10.32
C ILE A 69 -7.76 19.02 -11.48
N ALA A 70 -7.43 18.65 -12.71
CA ALA A 70 -7.87 19.39 -13.89
C ALA A 70 -9.41 19.43 -14.02
N GLY A 71 -10.11 18.44 -13.47
CA GLY A 71 -11.58 18.40 -13.42
C GLY A 71 -12.22 19.36 -12.40
N VAL A 72 -11.52 19.72 -11.31
CA VAL A 72 -12.04 20.62 -10.27
C VAL A 72 -12.01 22.09 -10.73
N GLY A 73 -11.08 22.46 -11.63
CA GLY A 73 -11.07 23.75 -12.34
C GLY A 73 -10.71 24.99 -11.52
N ASP A 74 -10.85 24.97 -10.19
CA ASP A 74 -10.55 26.10 -9.30
C ASP A 74 -9.53 25.73 -8.21
N ALA A 75 -8.39 26.43 -8.22
CA ALA A 75 -7.32 26.30 -7.24
C ALA A 75 -7.79 26.60 -5.79
N LYS A 76 -8.74 27.53 -5.60
CA LYS A 76 -9.30 27.85 -4.28
C LYS A 76 -10.15 26.71 -3.75
N GLN A 77 -10.96 26.09 -4.62
CA GLN A 77 -11.74 24.92 -4.25
C GLN A 77 -10.83 23.74 -3.92
N LEU A 78 -9.79 23.50 -4.73
CA LEU A 78 -8.81 22.45 -4.46
C LEU A 78 -8.09 22.67 -3.12
N GLY A 79 -7.65 23.90 -2.82
CA GLY A 79 -7.03 24.23 -1.53
C GLY A 79 -7.96 23.99 -0.35
N ARG A 80 -9.25 24.33 -0.48
CA ARG A 80 -10.26 24.07 0.57
C ARG A 80 -10.53 22.58 0.76
N ILE A 81 -10.60 21.81 -0.31
CA ILE A 81 -10.75 20.34 -0.25
C ILE A 81 -9.51 19.72 0.39
N GLY A 82 -8.30 20.12 -0.06
CA GLY A 82 -7.03 19.65 0.49
C GLY A 82 -6.88 19.94 1.98
N ALA A 83 -7.17 21.17 2.42
CA ALA A 83 -7.11 21.53 3.83
C ALA A 83 -8.10 20.71 4.69
N LYS A 84 -9.34 20.51 4.21
CA LYS A 84 -10.31 19.63 4.87
C LYS A 84 -9.80 18.19 4.95
N THR A 85 -9.17 17.69 3.89
CA THR A 85 -8.59 16.34 3.85
C THR A 85 -7.42 16.19 4.81
N ILE A 86 -6.55 17.19 4.94
CA ILE A 86 -5.41 17.16 5.89
C ILE A 86 -5.93 17.11 7.32
N ILE A 87 -6.88 17.99 7.69
CA ILE A 87 -7.48 17.99 9.03
C ILE A 87 -8.19 16.66 9.30
N TYR A 88 -8.94 16.14 8.32
CA TYR A 88 -9.59 14.85 8.42
C TYR A 88 -8.58 13.70 8.61
N PHE A 89 -7.48 13.70 7.85
CA PHE A 89 -6.42 12.71 7.94
C PHE A 89 -5.73 12.74 9.30
N GLU A 90 -5.42 13.92 9.82
CA GLU A 90 -4.80 14.08 11.14
C GLU A 90 -5.69 13.56 12.27
N VAL A 91 -7.00 13.85 12.21
CA VAL A 91 -7.95 13.38 13.22
C VAL A 91 -8.09 11.85 13.17
N ILE A 92 -8.26 11.27 11.97
CA ILE A 92 -8.47 9.82 11.85
C ILE A 92 -7.21 9.02 12.19
N THR A 93 -6.01 9.51 11.84
CA THR A 93 -4.75 8.86 12.22
C THR A 93 -4.52 8.93 13.72
N THR A 94 -4.79 10.07 14.36
CA THR A 94 -4.71 10.22 15.82
C THR A 94 -5.63 9.22 16.52
N VAL A 95 -6.89 9.12 16.08
CA VAL A 95 -7.84 8.13 16.62
C VAL A 95 -7.35 6.70 16.38
N ALA A 96 -6.81 6.39 15.20
CA ALA A 96 -6.27 5.08 14.89
C ALA A 96 -5.05 4.73 15.76
N ILE A 97 -4.16 5.69 16.03
CA ILE A 97 -2.99 5.50 16.91
C ILE A 97 -3.44 5.25 18.35
N VAL A 98 -4.35 6.06 18.88
CA VAL A 98 -4.88 5.89 20.25
C VAL A 98 -5.50 4.51 20.42
N LEU A 99 -6.31 4.07 19.46
CA LEU A 99 -6.94 2.74 19.51
C LEU A 99 -5.94 1.61 19.28
N GLY A 100 -4.97 1.79 18.38
CA GLY A 100 -3.88 0.84 18.16
C GLY A 100 -3.06 0.60 19.42
N ILE A 101 -2.69 1.68 20.13
CA ILE A 101 -1.97 1.61 21.40
C ILE A 101 -2.85 1.00 22.50
N THR A 102 -4.13 1.36 22.55
CA THR A 102 -5.07 0.80 23.55
C THR A 102 -5.23 -0.71 23.36
N LEU A 103 -5.45 -1.17 22.12
CA LEU A 103 -5.55 -2.59 21.81
C LEU A 103 -4.21 -3.32 22.06
N ALA A 104 -3.08 -2.71 21.69
CA ALA A 104 -1.77 -3.28 21.98
C ALA A 104 -1.54 -3.46 23.49
N ASN A 105 -1.95 -2.49 24.31
CA ASN A 105 -1.83 -2.57 25.77
C ASN A 105 -2.78 -3.61 26.39
N VAL A 106 -3.96 -3.83 25.82
CA VAL A 106 -4.95 -4.80 26.31
C VAL A 106 -4.62 -6.22 25.88
N PHE A 107 -4.29 -6.43 24.62
CA PHE A 107 -4.02 -7.77 24.06
C PHE A 107 -2.57 -8.21 24.23
N GLN A 108 -1.65 -7.28 24.53
CA GLN A 108 -0.21 -7.51 24.74
C GLN A 108 0.36 -8.57 23.77
N PRO A 109 0.28 -8.35 22.44
CA PRO A 109 0.75 -9.32 21.45
C PRO A 109 2.29 -9.40 21.49
N GLY A 110 2.82 -10.17 22.45
CA GLY A 110 4.25 -10.23 22.76
C GLY A 110 4.58 -11.04 24.02
N THR A 111 3.61 -11.27 24.93
CA THR A 111 3.81 -12.16 26.08
C THR A 111 3.91 -13.61 25.60
N GLY A 112 5.13 -14.10 25.39
CA GLY A 112 5.42 -15.46 24.93
C GLY A 112 6.35 -15.59 23.71
N ILE A 113 6.85 -14.47 23.15
CA ILE A 113 7.90 -14.51 22.13
C ILE A 113 9.26 -14.54 22.83
N ASP A 114 9.96 -15.67 22.72
CA ASP A 114 11.30 -15.84 23.24
C ASP A 114 12.28 -14.99 22.41
N MET A 115 12.74 -13.88 22.99
CA MET A 115 13.61 -12.89 22.33
C MET A 115 14.98 -13.47 21.92
N SER A 116 15.33 -14.65 22.45
CA SER A 116 16.54 -15.41 22.10
C SER A 116 16.50 -15.96 20.67
N GLN A 117 15.32 -16.21 20.09
CA GLN A 117 15.16 -16.63 18.69
C GLN A 117 15.16 -15.45 17.69
N LEU A 118 14.97 -14.21 18.18
CA LEU A 118 15.13 -13.00 17.36
C LEU A 118 16.61 -12.63 17.12
N ALA A 119 17.56 -13.19 17.87
CA ALA A 119 18.99 -12.96 17.62
C ALA A 119 19.50 -13.56 16.30
N ALA A 120 18.73 -14.48 15.68
CA ALA A 120 18.96 -14.97 14.32
C ALA A 120 18.41 -14.02 13.24
N VAL A 121 17.71 -12.96 13.63
CA VAL A 121 17.25 -11.91 12.72
C VAL A 121 18.36 -10.88 12.65
N ASP A 122 18.89 -10.70 11.45
CA ASP A 122 19.90 -9.70 11.10
C ASP A 122 19.42 -8.29 11.52
N ILE A 123 19.81 -7.87 12.73
CA ILE A 123 19.45 -6.57 13.36
C ILE A 123 19.86 -5.41 12.45
N SER A 124 20.82 -5.65 11.56
CA SER A 124 21.26 -4.72 10.51
C SER A 124 20.11 -4.24 9.61
N LYS A 125 19.11 -5.07 9.29
CA LYS A 125 17.98 -4.66 8.43
C LYS A 125 17.05 -3.64 9.11
N TYR A 126 16.81 -3.79 10.41
CA TYR A 126 16.01 -2.83 11.19
C TYR A 126 16.80 -1.56 11.51
N GLN A 127 18.11 -1.68 11.73
CA GLN A 127 19.01 -0.54 11.89
C GLN A 127 19.12 0.29 10.63
N ASN A 128 19.16 -0.32 9.44
CA ASN A 128 19.18 0.40 8.17
C ASN A 128 17.88 1.18 7.93
N THR A 129 16.71 0.61 8.23
CA THR A 129 15.43 1.35 8.16
C THR A 129 15.38 2.49 9.18
N THR A 130 15.97 2.30 10.37
CA THR A 130 16.05 3.36 11.40
C THR A 130 17.02 4.47 11.01
N ALA A 131 18.15 4.11 10.36
CA ALA A 131 19.13 5.05 9.83
C ALA A 131 18.59 5.83 8.61
N GLU A 132 17.79 5.19 7.75
CA GLU A 132 17.06 5.88 6.67
C GLU A 132 16.03 6.87 7.24
N VAL A 133 15.29 6.50 8.29
CA VAL A 133 14.34 7.39 8.97
C VAL A 133 15.05 8.55 9.72
N GLN A 134 16.23 8.31 10.29
CA GLN A 134 17.04 9.35 10.95
C GLN A 134 17.77 10.26 9.96
N SER A 135 18.13 9.77 8.77
CA SER A 135 18.86 10.55 7.76
C SER A 135 17.99 11.54 6.98
N HIS A 136 16.66 11.39 7.01
CA HIS A 136 15.76 12.46 6.59
C HIS A 136 15.75 13.56 7.65
N ALA A 137 16.45 14.65 7.33
CA ALA A 137 16.61 15.85 8.14
C ALA A 137 15.37 16.16 9.01
N HIS A 138 15.54 16.11 10.32
CA HIS A 138 14.54 16.38 11.35
C HIS A 138 14.14 17.87 11.43
N GLY A 139 13.69 18.43 10.30
CA GLY A 139 13.17 19.77 10.23
C GLY A 139 12.06 19.86 9.19
N LEU A 140 10.95 20.52 9.55
CA LEU A 140 9.84 20.82 8.63
C LEU A 140 10.34 21.40 7.31
N MET A 141 11.39 22.23 7.35
CA MET A 141 12.01 22.82 6.16
C MET A 141 12.72 21.78 5.27
N GLY A 142 13.38 20.77 5.86
CA GLY A 142 14.02 19.67 5.12
C GLY A 142 12.99 18.79 4.41
N THR A 143 11.85 18.52 5.07
CA THR A 143 10.73 17.81 4.46
C THR A 143 10.09 18.63 3.32
N ILE A 144 9.90 19.94 3.50
CA ILE A 144 9.40 20.83 2.43
C ILE A 144 10.37 20.87 1.24
N LEU A 145 11.69 20.90 1.51
CA LEU A 145 12.68 20.88 0.43
C LEU A 145 12.68 19.55 -0.32
N SER A 146 12.50 18.43 0.38
CA SER A 146 12.37 17.10 -0.23
C SER A 146 11.10 16.92 -1.06
N LEU A 147 10.12 17.82 -0.89
CA LEU A 147 8.83 17.77 -1.59
C LEU A 147 8.91 18.36 -2.99
N VAL A 148 9.86 19.28 -3.24
CA VAL A 148 10.10 19.85 -4.57
C VAL A 148 11.24 19.07 -5.25
N PRO A 149 10.95 18.22 -6.26
CA PRO A 149 12.01 17.50 -6.96
C PRO A 149 12.86 18.45 -7.79
N THR A 150 14.18 18.24 -7.81
CA THR A 150 15.08 18.89 -8.78
C THR A 150 14.90 18.34 -10.20
N ASN A 151 14.51 17.06 -10.31
CA ASN A 151 14.21 16.40 -11.58
C ASN A 151 13.10 15.35 -11.42
N ILE A 152 11.95 15.59 -12.07
CA ILE A 152 10.80 14.69 -11.98
C ILE A 152 11.06 13.32 -12.61
N VAL A 153 11.84 13.24 -13.69
CA VAL A 153 12.15 11.98 -14.37
C VAL A 153 13.00 11.09 -13.46
N ALA A 154 13.95 11.69 -12.73
CA ALA A 154 14.73 10.97 -11.73
C ALA A 154 13.85 10.47 -10.58
N SER A 155 12.91 11.28 -10.07
CA SER A 155 11.97 10.86 -9.02
C SER A 155 11.04 9.74 -9.48
N MET A 156 10.56 9.79 -10.74
CA MET A 156 9.77 8.70 -11.33
C MET A 156 10.56 7.41 -11.46
N ALA A 157 11.85 7.49 -11.81
CA ALA A 157 12.72 6.32 -11.92
C ALA A 157 13.06 5.71 -10.55
N LYS A 158 13.27 6.55 -9.53
CA LYS A 158 13.52 6.11 -8.15
C LYS A 158 12.26 5.64 -7.42
N GLY A 159 11.08 6.07 -7.87
CA GLY A 159 9.81 5.76 -7.22
C GLY A 159 9.50 6.64 -6.01
N ASP A 160 10.06 7.86 -5.96
CA ASP A 160 9.83 8.81 -4.87
C ASP A 160 8.41 9.38 -4.97
N MET A 161 7.46 8.79 -4.23
CA MET A 161 6.03 9.08 -4.37
C MET A 161 5.66 10.53 -4.02
N LEU A 162 6.24 11.08 -2.96
CA LEU A 162 5.89 12.40 -2.45
C LEU A 162 6.21 13.52 -3.47
N PRO A 163 7.40 13.58 -4.08
CA PRO A 163 7.69 14.49 -5.19
C PRO A 163 6.80 14.28 -6.43
N ILE A 164 6.50 13.02 -6.77
CA ILE A 164 5.63 12.69 -7.92
C ILE A 164 4.22 13.25 -7.71
N ILE A 165 3.67 13.09 -6.50
CA ILE A 165 2.36 13.64 -6.13
C ILE A 165 2.39 15.16 -6.21
N PHE A 166 3.40 15.81 -5.62
CA PHE A 166 3.52 17.27 -5.62
C PHE A 166 3.59 17.84 -7.04
N PHE A 167 4.44 17.27 -7.89
CA PHE A 167 4.51 17.65 -9.30
C PHE A 167 3.17 17.46 -10.02
N SER A 168 2.51 16.31 -9.82
CA SER A 168 1.22 16.01 -10.46
C SER A 168 0.14 17.02 -10.07
N VAL A 169 0.15 17.49 -8.81
CA VAL A 169 -0.76 18.52 -8.32
C VAL A 169 -0.50 19.86 -8.99
N LEU A 170 0.76 20.32 -9.00
CA LEU A 170 1.12 21.57 -9.66
C LEU A 170 0.84 21.53 -11.17
N PHE A 171 1.15 20.41 -11.83
CA PHE A 171 0.88 20.22 -13.24
C PHE A 171 -0.63 20.23 -13.54
N GLY A 172 -1.44 19.54 -12.72
CA GLY A 172 -2.89 19.55 -12.84
C GLY A 172 -3.50 20.94 -12.62
N LEU A 173 -3.00 21.70 -11.65
CA LEU A 173 -3.40 23.10 -11.43
C LEU A 173 -3.02 23.99 -12.62
N GLY A 174 -1.79 23.88 -13.14
CA GLY A 174 -1.36 24.60 -14.34
C GLY A 174 -2.23 24.27 -15.55
N LEU A 175 -2.52 22.99 -15.77
CA LEU A 175 -3.41 22.53 -16.84
C LEU A 175 -4.84 23.07 -16.69
N SER A 176 -5.34 23.20 -15.46
CA SER A 176 -6.67 23.77 -15.19
C SER A 176 -6.78 25.26 -15.52
N SER A 177 -5.65 25.99 -15.49
CA SER A 177 -5.61 27.43 -15.82
C SER A 177 -5.55 27.72 -17.33
N LEU A 178 -5.30 26.69 -18.16
CA LEU A 178 -5.23 26.84 -19.61
C LEU A 178 -6.63 26.88 -20.25
N PRO A 179 -6.78 27.52 -21.44
CA PRO A 179 -7.99 27.46 -22.22
C PRO A 179 -8.39 26.02 -22.57
N ALA A 180 -9.70 25.76 -22.68
CA ALA A 180 -10.26 24.44 -22.96
C ALA A 180 -9.64 23.76 -24.19
N THR A 181 -9.30 24.54 -25.23
CA THR A 181 -8.66 24.07 -26.46
C THR A 181 -7.35 23.33 -26.25
N HIS A 182 -6.55 23.72 -25.25
CA HIS A 182 -5.26 23.08 -24.94
C HIS A 182 -5.39 22.08 -23.78
N ARG A 183 -6.33 22.34 -22.87
CA ARG A 183 -6.59 21.51 -21.70
C ARG A 183 -7.22 20.17 -22.07
N GLU A 184 -8.27 20.17 -22.89
CA GLU A 184 -9.08 18.97 -23.17
C GLU A 184 -8.31 17.84 -23.86
N PRO A 185 -7.45 18.09 -24.86
CA PRO A 185 -6.63 17.03 -25.45
C PRO A 185 -5.72 16.35 -24.43
N LEU A 186 -5.05 17.13 -23.58
CA LEU A 186 -4.16 16.61 -22.55
C LEU A 186 -4.92 15.82 -21.48
N VAL A 187 -6.04 16.36 -20.97
CA VAL A 187 -6.89 15.64 -20.00
C VAL A 187 -7.41 14.33 -20.58
N THR A 188 -7.77 14.30 -21.85
CA THR A 188 -8.25 13.08 -22.54
C THR A 188 -7.15 12.03 -22.65
N VAL A 189 -5.91 12.44 -22.94
CA VAL A 189 -4.74 11.54 -22.94
C VAL A 189 -4.50 10.97 -21.55
N PHE A 190 -4.42 11.80 -20.51
CA PHE A 190 -4.21 11.33 -19.14
C PHE A 190 -5.36 10.44 -18.65
N ARG A 191 -6.61 10.74 -19.04
CA ARG A 191 -7.75 9.88 -18.74
C ARG A 191 -7.59 8.51 -19.39
N SER A 192 -7.25 8.48 -20.67
CA SER A 192 -7.02 7.22 -21.42
C SER A 192 -5.88 6.40 -20.79
N ILE A 193 -4.81 7.05 -20.35
CA ILE A 193 -3.72 6.40 -19.62
C ILE A 193 -4.23 5.82 -18.31
N SER A 194 -4.97 6.58 -17.50
CA SER A 194 -5.48 6.11 -16.21
C SER A 194 -6.41 4.89 -16.35
N GLU A 195 -7.33 4.91 -17.32
CA GLU A 195 -8.23 3.79 -17.62
C GLU A 195 -7.46 2.56 -18.11
N THR A 196 -6.44 2.78 -18.94
CA THR A 196 -5.55 1.70 -19.39
C THR A 196 -4.79 1.11 -18.21
N MET A 197 -4.27 1.92 -17.30
CA MET A 197 -3.56 1.45 -16.09
C MET A 197 -4.49 0.69 -15.14
N PHE A 198 -5.75 1.10 -15.00
CA PHE A 198 -6.75 0.31 -14.27
C PHE A 198 -6.99 -1.06 -14.93
N LYS A 199 -7.01 -1.13 -16.27
CA LYS A 199 -7.12 -2.41 -17.00
C LYS A 199 -5.90 -3.31 -16.77
N VAL A 200 -4.69 -2.74 -16.81
CA VAL A 200 -3.44 -3.46 -16.52
C VAL A 200 -3.44 -3.95 -15.07
N THR A 201 -3.93 -3.13 -14.12
CA THR A 201 -4.11 -3.53 -12.71
C THR A 201 -4.99 -4.76 -12.61
N HIS A 202 -6.12 -4.82 -13.34
CA HIS A 202 -6.96 -6.02 -13.37
C HIS A 202 -6.25 -7.26 -13.94
N MET A 203 -5.34 -7.08 -14.89
CA MET A 203 -4.54 -8.19 -15.43
C MET A 203 -3.53 -8.68 -14.40
N VAL A 204 -2.81 -7.78 -13.73
CA VAL A 204 -1.85 -8.12 -12.65
C VAL A 204 -2.55 -8.75 -11.45
N MET A 205 -3.77 -8.30 -11.10
CA MET A 205 -4.56 -8.91 -10.03
C MET A 205 -4.90 -10.38 -10.28
N ARG A 206 -4.87 -10.88 -11.52
CA ARG A 206 -5.00 -12.33 -11.79
C ARG A 206 -3.79 -13.14 -11.32
N TYR A 207 -2.61 -12.52 -11.25
CA TYR A 207 -1.39 -13.12 -10.71
C TYR A 207 -1.31 -13.02 -9.17
N ALA A 208 -2.12 -12.16 -8.56
CA ALA A 208 -2.10 -11.91 -7.12
C ALA A 208 -2.20 -13.16 -6.24
N PRO A 209 -3.02 -14.19 -6.54
CA PRO A 209 -3.05 -15.40 -5.71
C PRO A 209 -1.68 -16.10 -5.64
N VAL A 210 -0.92 -16.13 -6.74
CA VAL A 210 0.42 -16.75 -6.78
C VAL A 210 1.42 -15.89 -6.01
N GLY A 211 1.41 -14.58 -6.22
CA GLY A 211 2.29 -13.65 -5.50
C GLY A 211 2.06 -13.64 -3.99
N VAL A 212 0.79 -13.61 -3.55
CA VAL A 212 0.44 -13.64 -2.11
C VAL A 212 0.83 -14.98 -1.48
N PHE A 213 0.57 -16.10 -2.16
CA PHE A 213 1.01 -17.42 -1.69
C PHE A 213 2.53 -17.45 -1.46
N ALA A 214 3.29 -16.97 -2.44
CA ALA A 214 4.74 -16.94 -2.40
C ALA A 214 5.27 -16.05 -1.27
N LEU A 215 4.79 -14.81 -1.18
CA LEU A 215 5.20 -13.85 -0.15
C LEU A 215 4.88 -14.34 1.26
N ILE A 216 3.65 -14.81 1.49
CA ILE A 216 3.24 -15.31 2.82
C ILE A 216 4.04 -16.57 3.18
N SER A 217 4.25 -17.49 2.23
CA SER A 217 5.06 -18.69 2.47
C SER A 217 6.49 -18.35 2.92
N VAL A 218 7.16 -17.40 2.26
CA VAL A 218 8.52 -16.96 2.66
C VAL A 218 8.53 -16.33 4.05
N THR A 219 7.54 -15.49 4.37
CA THR A 219 7.45 -14.87 5.71
C THR A 219 7.25 -15.93 6.80
N VAL A 220 6.35 -16.89 6.59
CA VAL A 220 6.05 -17.93 7.59
C VAL A 220 7.21 -18.94 7.70
N ALA A 221 7.89 -19.26 6.60
CA ALA A 221 9.06 -20.13 6.64
C ALA A 221 10.22 -19.51 7.44
N THR A 222 10.38 -18.17 7.34
CA THR A 222 11.43 -17.43 8.06
C THR A 222 11.10 -17.21 9.53
N PHE A 223 9.87 -16.78 9.84
CA PHE A 223 9.48 -16.37 11.19
C PHE A 223 8.76 -17.46 12.02
N GLY A 224 8.44 -18.62 11.41
CA GLY A 224 7.81 -19.76 12.07
C GLY A 224 6.34 -19.54 12.46
N PHE A 225 5.67 -20.60 12.91
CA PHE A 225 4.24 -20.55 13.28
C PHE A 225 3.96 -19.62 14.48
N ALA A 226 4.97 -19.35 15.32
CA ALA A 226 4.88 -18.44 16.45
C ALA A 226 4.58 -16.98 16.01
N SER A 227 5.05 -16.56 14.82
CA SER A 227 4.75 -15.23 14.26
C SER A 227 3.32 -15.08 13.73
N LEU A 228 2.65 -16.19 13.41
CA LEU A 228 1.26 -16.17 12.92
C LEU A 228 0.26 -15.83 14.02
N TRP A 229 0.58 -16.13 15.29
CA TRP A 229 -0.32 -15.83 16.40
C TRP A 229 -0.50 -14.32 16.63
N PRO A 230 0.58 -13.51 16.72
CA PRO A 230 0.47 -12.05 16.73
C PRO A 230 -0.20 -11.48 15.47
N LEU A 231 0.12 -12.01 14.29
CA LEU A 231 -0.48 -11.55 13.01
C LEU A 231 -1.97 -11.89 12.93
N GLY A 232 -2.38 -13.05 13.44
CA GLY A 232 -3.77 -13.46 13.54
C GLY A 232 -4.56 -12.58 14.50
N GLN A 233 -4.00 -12.29 15.69
CA GLN A 233 -4.59 -11.35 16.64
C GLN A 233 -4.74 -9.95 16.03
N ALA A 234 -3.70 -9.45 15.35
CA ALA A 234 -3.75 -8.16 14.65
C ALA A 234 -4.80 -8.15 13.53
N SER A 235 -4.93 -9.26 12.77
CA SER A 235 -5.92 -9.40 11.71
C SER A 235 -7.35 -9.41 12.26
N VAL A 236 -7.59 -10.12 13.37
CA VAL A 236 -8.89 -10.15 14.06
C VAL A 236 -9.23 -8.78 14.65
N ALA A 237 -8.27 -8.12 15.30
CA ALA A 237 -8.42 -6.76 15.78
C ALA A 237 -8.73 -5.78 14.62
N GLY A 238 -8.06 -5.95 13.47
CA GLY A 238 -8.31 -5.20 12.25
C GLY A 238 -9.69 -5.47 11.63
N LEU A 239 -10.20 -6.69 11.70
CA LEU A 239 -11.55 -7.06 11.24
C LEU A 239 -12.65 -6.52 12.18
N LEU A 240 -12.40 -6.53 13.48
CA LEU A 240 -13.25 -5.87 14.49
C LEU A 240 -13.25 -4.36 14.26
N TRP A 241 -12.08 -3.76 14.02
CA TRP A 241 -11.98 -2.37 13.61
C TRP A 241 -12.73 -2.10 12.32
N ARG A 242 -12.59 -2.94 11.29
CA ARG A 242 -13.28 -2.76 10.01
C ARG A 242 -14.80 -2.88 10.14
N SER A 243 -15.29 -3.69 11.08
CA SER A 243 -16.72 -3.75 11.42
C SER A 243 -17.19 -2.50 12.18
N CYS A 244 -16.33 -1.92 13.02
CA CYS A 244 -16.60 -0.66 13.73
C CYS A 244 -16.51 0.56 12.80
N SER A 245 -15.49 0.58 11.93
CA SER A 245 -15.19 1.64 10.99
C SER A 245 -16.14 1.64 9.80
N SER A 246 -16.59 0.49 9.27
CA SER A 246 -17.62 0.45 8.24
C SER A 246 -18.95 1.05 8.69
N ARG A 247 -19.27 0.94 9.99
CA ARG A 247 -20.43 1.60 10.61
C ARG A 247 -20.22 3.13 10.73
N TRP A 248 -18.99 3.58 11.01
CA TRP A 248 -18.60 5.00 10.99
C TRP A 248 -18.45 5.59 9.59
N TRP A 249 -17.92 4.84 8.62
CA TRP A 249 -17.75 5.22 7.22
C TRP A 249 -19.11 5.33 6.52
N CYS A 250 -20.05 4.42 6.81
CA CYS A 250 -21.44 4.58 6.35
C CYS A 250 -22.08 5.86 6.93
N TRP A 251 -21.80 6.20 8.19
CA TRP A 251 -22.25 7.44 8.80
C TRP A 251 -21.59 8.70 8.19
N GLY A 252 -20.30 8.63 7.88
CA GLY A 252 -19.53 9.70 7.24
C GLY A 252 -19.92 9.94 5.79
N LEU A 253 -20.06 8.88 4.97
CA LEU A 253 -20.50 8.99 3.57
C LEU A 253 -21.94 9.48 3.45
N SER A 254 -22.84 9.05 4.35
CA SER A 254 -24.24 9.51 4.30
C SER A 254 -24.40 11.00 4.62
N ARG A 255 -23.43 11.63 5.30
CA ARG A 255 -23.42 13.10 5.52
C ARG A 255 -22.60 13.84 4.48
N ALA A 256 -21.55 13.23 3.93
CA ALA A 256 -20.74 13.82 2.87
C ALA A 256 -21.42 13.82 1.50
N CYS A 257 -22.42 12.97 1.25
CA CYS A 257 -23.24 12.98 0.03
C CYS A 257 -24.40 13.99 0.06
N VAL A 258 -24.56 14.77 1.14
CA VAL A 258 -25.65 15.76 1.31
C VAL A 258 -25.12 17.21 1.41
N VAL A 259 -23.84 17.46 1.10
CA VAL A 259 -23.28 18.82 0.99
C VAL A 259 -22.44 18.98 -0.25
#